data_AF-A0A3D4CS30-F1
#
_entry.id   AF-A0A3D4CS30-F1
#
_cell.length_a   1.000
_cell.length_b   1.000
_cell.length_c   1.000
_cell.angle_alpha   90.00
_cell.angle_beta   90.00
_cell.angle_gamma   90.00
#
_symmetry.space_group_name_H-M   'P 1'
#
loop_
_entity.id
_entity.type
_entity.pdbx_description
1 polymer ?
#
loop_
_entity_poly.entity_id
_entity_poly.type
_entity_poly.pdbx_seq_one_letter_code
_entity_poly.pdbx_strand_id
1 'polypeptide(L)'
;MKKNLRSGYISILSVVTLASIMLLMLTASFRYSIQNQEAQKKTQIRVDYTNREQAFLRAVLTEVPNSAIRNMMADSNLSGGEIPSRWRWIFERALAKANSEQALPEEQATVLGISGQSISGNTGDGSRGSLKHSVDTIRSQPSLNWFYINAGTNYTTTLLGRKYPESLRLANGTVEKMDRDRPIISMTKTYPGGVQFKEIPYPDVHFGYVAQSENFVAKRNWWAFSLSSGEDSRSSTGVATVRKNFILSIYEVPSQLALGSAGSTILGKHENGSDWDNIRISGGVFASRAFTEGTIQLDRLAARRGISLADDSSVGGVALDSFSGDLPSREQYESENASFFPISSSSDSGLVAFLPIARGQDAFDDLEEVDDRNSASPTGWNYYSRPAMQTVMKLRVEDVLSPEDQTPTSISFAFLAGGIERKITYTRGNNWPTSGSASGALFPFHLESDNIERRALSVYLGRLPAFLASIGADPTSVNNSLMVNANYRDNVRVLKPNIPSLSSDIALIMRDTKDFTPFSSGFSLVTPFRTYLVNDVNIVPMDTDSQGRDVFPPISLFTPEKRFGIRDQPMNITLKGQVNHVGKGSDQNARPLDLRSGANDEVLAGKIKADLYSITTPEQLPPISQMNWLVVIEQVD
;
A
#
# COMPACT_ATOMS: atom_id res chain seq x y z
N MET A 1 -104.86 -28.37 27.20
CA MET A 1 -103.56 -29.03 27.50
C MET A 1 -102.43 -28.27 26.82
N LYS A 2 -101.66 -27.51 27.60
CA LYS A 2 -100.48 -26.74 27.15
C LYS A 2 -99.32 -27.70 26.87
N LYS A 3 -98.73 -27.65 25.67
CA LYS A 3 -97.48 -28.36 25.34
C LYS A 3 -96.30 -27.59 25.93
N ASN A 4 -95.61 -28.21 26.89
CA ASN A 4 -94.33 -27.74 27.43
C ASN A 4 -93.22 -27.86 26.38
N LEU A 5 -92.84 -26.74 25.76
CA LEU A 5 -91.58 -26.63 25.01
C LEU A 5 -90.46 -26.39 26.02
N ARG A 6 -89.52 -27.35 26.14
CA ARG A 6 -88.31 -27.22 26.97
C ARG A 6 -87.39 -26.16 26.34
N SER A 7 -87.27 -24.99 26.96
CA SER A 7 -86.21 -24.02 26.68
C SER A 7 -84.92 -24.49 27.37
N GLY A 8 -83.90 -24.91 26.60
CA GLY A 8 -82.60 -25.26 27.17
C GLY A 8 -81.64 -26.04 26.27
N TYR A 9 -82.13 -26.69 25.21
CA TYR A 9 -81.25 -27.51 24.34
C TYR A 9 -80.55 -26.73 23.21
N ILE A 10 -81.12 -25.60 22.79
CA ILE A 10 -80.53 -24.77 21.71
C ILE A 10 -79.28 -24.03 22.21
N SER A 11 -79.22 -23.58 23.48
CA SER A 11 -78.06 -22.82 23.97
C SER A 11 -76.82 -23.68 24.20
N ILE A 12 -76.95 -24.96 24.58
CA ILE A 12 -75.80 -25.85 24.81
C ILE A 12 -75.10 -26.18 23.49
N LEU A 13 -75.86 -26.48 22.43
CA LEU A 13 -75.28 -26.78 21.11
C LEU A 13 -74.54 -25.55 20.55
N SER A 14 -75.11 -24.35 20.68
CA SER A 14 -74.48 -23.09 20.27
C SER A 14 -73.20 -22.77 21.06
N VAL A 15 -73.18 -23.07 22.37
CA VAL A 15 -72.00 -22.86 23.21
C VAL A 15 -70.90 -23.85 22.86
N VAL A 16 -71.24 -25.12 22.60
CA VAL A 16 -70.26 -26.16 22.23
C VAL A 16 -69.66 -25.89 20.84
N THR A 17 -70.46 -25.43 19.86
CA THR A 17 -69.94 -25.08 18.53
C THR A 17 -69.05 -23.83 18.58
N LEU A 18 -69.44 -22.79 19.33
CA LEU A 18 -68.62 -21.59 19.50
C LEU A 18 -67.30 -21.91 20.22
N ALA A 19 -67.33 -22.72 21.27
CA ALA A 19 -66.14 -23.18 21.99
C ALA A 19 -65.22 -24.01 21.08
N SER A 20 -65.79 -24.87 20.23
CA SER A 20 -65.01 -25.68 19.27
C SER A 20 -64.34 -24.83 18.21
N ILE A 21 -65.03 -23.82 17.67
CA ILE A 21 -64.47 -22.86 16.70
C ILE A 21 -63.36 -22.02 17.35
N MET A 22 -63.57 -21.54 18.57
CA MET A 22 -62.54 -20.80 19.31
C MET A 22 -61.30 -21.67 19.58
N LEU A 23 -61.47 -22.94 19.95
CA LEU A 23 -60.34 -23.87 20.14
C LEU A 23 -59.57 -24.11 18.84
N LEU A 24 -60.28 -24.26 17.71
CA LEU A 24 -59.65 -24.40 16.39
C LEU A 24 -58.90 -23.13 15.97
N MET A 25 -59.48 -21.95 16.18
CA MET A 25 -58.81 -20.67 15.92
C MET A 25 -57.59 -20.48 16.82
N LEU A 26 -57.67 -20.83 18.10
CA LEU A 26 -56.56 -20.76 19.04
C LEU A 26 -55.43 -21.71 18.61
N THR A 27 -55.77 -22.94 18.22
CA THR A 27 -54.80 -23.94 17.74
C THR A 27 -54.15 -23.50 16.43
N ALA A 28 -54.92 -22.94 15.51
CA ALA A 28 -54.41 -22.37 14.26
C ALA A 28 -53.51 -21.16 14.50
N SER A 29 -53.90 -20.27 15.42
CA SER A 29 -53.10 -19.11 15.84
C SER A 29 -51.80 -19.54 16.52
N PHE A 30 -51.83 -20.57 17.37
CA PHE A 30 -50.63 -21.14 17.99
C PHE A 30 -49.69 -21.75 16.94
N ARG A 31 -50.21 -22.54 15.99
CA ARG A 31 -49.41 -23.09 14.89
C ARG A 31 -48.79 -21.99 14.03
N TYR A 32 -49.57 -20.96 13.69
CA TYR A 32 -49.09 -19.83 12.92
C TYR A 32 -48.03 -19.02 13.69
N SER A 33 -48.22 -18.80 14.98
CA SER A 33 -47.25 -18.14 15.86
C SER A 33 -45.94 -18.93 15.96
N ILE A 34 -46.00 -20.27 16.11
CA ILE A 34 -44.82 -21.14 16.14
C ILE A 34 -44.06 -21.07 14.80
N GLN A 35 -44.77 -21.16 13.67
CA GLN A 35 -44.14 -21.05 12.34
C GLN A 35 -43.47 -19.69 12.13
N ASN A 36 -44.12 -18.60 12.55
CA ASN A 36 -43.53 -17.26 12.47
C ASN A 36 -42.31 -17.12 13.39
N GLN A 37 -42.35 -17.68 14.60
CA GLN A 37 -41.19 -17.70 15.49
C GLN A 37 -40.03 -18.51 14.92
N GLU A 38 -40.29 -19.66 14.30
CA GLU A 38 -39.25 -20.45 13.61
C GLU A 38 -38.64 -19.70 12.43
N ALA A 39 -39.46 -19.02 11.62
CA ALA A 39 -38.98 -18.20 10.52
C ALA A 39 -38.11 -17.04 11.02
N GLN A 40 -38.54 -16.35 12.08
CA GLN A 40 -37.78 -15.28 12.73
C GLN A 40 -36.44 -15.79 13.27
N LYS A 41 -36.42 -16.94 13.97
CA LYS A 41 -35.19 -17.57 14.48
C LYS A 41 -34.22 -17.89 13.35
N LYS A 42 -34.69 -18.50 12.25
CA LYS A 42 -33.85 -18.84 11.09
C LYS A 42 -33.29 -17.59 10.42
N THR A 43 -34.08 -16.53 10.29
CA THR A 43 -33.63 -15.24 9.75
C THR A 43 -32.59 -14.60 10.67
N GLN A 44 -32.81 -14.60 11.98
CA GLN A 44 -31.87 -14.05 12.95
C GLN A 44 -30.53 -14.80 12.94
N ILE A 45 -30.55 -16.13 12.83
CA ILE A 45 -29.33 -16.95 12.70
C ILE A 45 -28.57 -16.61 11.41
N ARG A 46 -29.27 -16.40 10.28
CA ARG A 46 -28.62 -15.98 9.02
C ARG A 46 -27.95 -14.61 9.13
N VAL A 47 -28.59 -13.67 9.84
CA VAL A 47 -28.02 -12.35 10.11
C VAL A 47 -26.78 -12.47 11.01
N ASP A 48 -26.83 -13.29 12.06
CA ASP A 48 -25.68 -13.55 12.94
C ASP A 48 -24.50 -14.15 12.16
N TYR A 49 -24.75 -15.18 11.33
CA TYR A 49 -23.71 -15.75 10.46
C TYR A 49 -23.10 -14.69 9.54
N THR A 50 -23.91 -13.81 8.94
CA THR A 50 -23.42 -12.76 8.05
C THR A 50 -22.56 -11.73 8.81
N ASN A 51 -23.00 -11.30 9.99
CA ASN A 51 -22.26 -10.33 10.81
C ASN A 51 -20.92 -10.91 11.29
N ARG A 52 -20.90 -12.18 11.72
CA ARG A 52 -19.68 -12.87 12.14
C ARG A 52 -18.73 -13.14 10.98
N GLU A 53 -19.26 -13.53 9.81
CA GLU A 53 -18.49 -13.64 8.57
C GLU A 53 -17.78 -12.32 8.26
N GLN A 54 -18.50 -11.20 8.29
CA GLN A 54 -17.90 -9.88 8.06
C GLN A 54 -16.84 -9.51 9.11
N ALA A 55 -17.08 -9.81 10.39
CA ALA A 55 -16.09 -9.59 11.45
C ALA A 55 -14.83 -10.45 11.27
N PHE A 56 -15.00 -11.71 10.87
CA PHE A 56 -13.89 -12.62 10.56
C PHE A 56 -13.07 -12.13 9.36
N LEU A 57 -13.73 -11.78 8.24
CA LEU A 57 -13.05 -11.27 7.05
C LEU A 57 -12.27 -9.98 7.34
N ARG A 58 -12.83 -9.07 8.14
CA ARG A 58 -12.13 -7.87 8.65
C ARG A 58 -10.88 -8.22 9.45
N ALA A 59 -10.95 -9.22 10.31
CA ALA A 59 -9.80 -9.66 11.09
C ALA A 59 -8.72 -10.26 10.18
N VAL A 60 -9.09 -11.11 9.20
CA VAL A 60 -8.18 -11.68 8.20
C VAL A 60 -7.49 -10.58 7.40
N LEU A 61 -8.22 -9.55 6.95
CA LEU A 61 -7.69 -8.41 6.21
C LEU A 61 -6.54 -7.71 6.95
N THR A 62 -6.58 -7.66 8.29
CA THR A 62 -5.52 -7.06 9.10
C THR A 62 -4.35 -7.99 9.41
N GLU A 63 -4.60 -9.30 9.54
CA GLU A 63 -3.58 -10.29 9.93
C GLU A 63 -2.69 -10.72 8.77
N VAL A 64 -3.23 -10.78 7.55
CA VAL A 64 -2.51 -11.28 6.38
C VAL A 64 -1.33 -10.39 5.97
N PRO A 65 -1.47 -9.05 5.86
CA PRO A 65 -0.34 -8.18 5.55
C PRO A 65 0.78 -8.28 6.59
N ASN A 66 0.44 -8.32 7.87
CA ASN A 66 1.41 -8.49 8.95
C ASN A 66 2.16 -9.82 8.84
N SER A 67 1.45 -10.88 8.47
CA SER A 67 2.06 -12.21 8.27
C SER A 67 2.92 -12.28 7.01
N ALA A 68 2.53 -11.58 5.94
CA ALA A 68 3.32 -11.43 4.73
C ALA A 68 4.64 -10.70 5.02
N ILE A 69 4.60 -9.59 5.78
CA ILE A 69 5.81 -8.88 6.24
C ILE A 69 6.70 -9.81 7.06
N ARG A 70 6.13 -10.54 8.04
CA ARG A 70 6.91 -11.50 8.85
C ARG A 70 7.60 -12.56 8.01
N ASN A 71 6.97 -13.05 6.93
CA ASN A 71 7.60 -14.00 6.02
C ASN A 71 8.76 -13.42 5.18
N MET A 72 8.89 -12.10 5.13
CA MET A 72 10.00 -11.41 4.47
C MET A 72 11.10 -11.01 5.45
N MET A 73 10.83 -11.03 6.75
CA MET A 73 11.83 -10.72 7.79
C MET A 73 12.78 -11.90 8.02
N ALA A 74 13.94 -11.57 8.59
CA ALA A 74 14.94 -12.53 9.01
C ALA A 74 14.35 -13.67 9.86
N ASP A 75 14.90 -14.87 9.69
CA ASP A 75 14.60 -16.08 10.47
C ASP A 75 13.14 -16.56 10.42
N SER A 76 12.37 -16.10 9.43
CA SER A 76 10.99 -16.54 9.22
C SER A 76 10.85 -17.95 8.61
N ASN A 77 11.96 -18.58 8.21
CA ASN A 77 12.01 -19.94 7.70
C ASN A 77 12.81 -20.92 8.58
N LEU A 78 12.98 -20.63 9.88
CA LEU A 78 13.68 -21.53 10.80
C LEU A 78 12.97 -22.90 10.92
N SER A 79 13.76 -23.97 10.92
CA SER A 79 13.28 -25.34 11.15
C SER A 79 13.14 -25.62 12.65
N GLY A 80 11.99 -26.18 13.06
CA GLY A 80 11.79 -26.71 14.43
C GLY A 80 10.83 -25.95 15.35
N GLY A 81 10.25 -24.81 14.90
CA GLY A 81 9.23 -24.06 15.65
C GLY A 81 7.87 -23.96 14.93
N GLU A 82 6.81 -23.65 15.68
CA GLU A 82 5.55 -23.23 15.07
C GLU A 82 5.76 -21.91 14.33
N ILE A 83 5.47 -21.89 13.02
CA ILE A 83 5.63 -20.69 12.19
C ILE A 83 4.32 -19.89 12.26
N PRO A 84 4.25 -18.77 13.01
CA PRO A 84 3.00 -18.06 13.28
C PRO A 84 2.39 -17.37 12.05
N SER A 85 3.15 -17.24 10.97
CA SER A 85 2.73 -16.63 9.70
C SER A 85 2.07 -17.60 8.72
N ARG A 86 1.82 -18.86 9.12
CA ARG A 86 1.05 -19.83 8.31
C ARG A 86 -0.44 -19.52 8.32
N TRP A 87 -1.14 -19.91 7.24
CA TRP A 87 -2.58 -19.69 7.09
C TRP A 87 -3.41 -20.20 8.26
N ARG A 88 -3.07 -21.37 8.80
CA ARG A 88 -3.72 -21.91 10.01
C ARG A 88 -3.74 -20.88 11.15
N TRP A 89 -2.57 -20.38 11.54
CA TRP A 89 -2.45 -19.44 12.65
C TRP A 89 -3.03 -18.06 12.34
N ILE A 90 -2.97 -17.64 11.07
CA ILE A 90 -3.63 -16.41 10.61
C ILE A 90 -5.13 -16.50 10.86
N PHE A 91 -5.77 -17.59 10.43
CA PHE A 91 -7.21 -17.76 10.59
C PHE A 91 -7.61 -18.01 12.05
N GLU A 92 -6.82 -18.77 12.83
CA GLU A 92 -7.07 -18.94 14.27
C GLU A 92 -7.00 -17.59 15.02
N ARG A 93 -6.01 -16.72 14.71
CA ARG A 93 -5.96 -15.36 15.28
C ARG A 93 -7.12 -14.49 14.80
N ALA A 94 -7.53 -14.64 13.55
CA ALA A 94 -8.66 -13.89 13.01
C ALA A 94 -9.99 -14.29 13.69
N LEU A 95 -10.21 -15.59 13.93
CA LEU A 95 -11.36 -16.09 14.71
C LEU A 95 -11.36 -15.53 16.14
N ALA A 96 -10.20 -15.57 16.81
CA ALA A 96 -10.04 -15.02 18.15
C ALA A 96 -10.35 -13.51 18.19
N LYS A 97 -9.87 -12.73 17.21
CA LYS A 97 -10.14 -11.28 17.10
C LYS A 97 -11.58 -10.95 16.75
N ALA A 98 -12.23 -11.79 15.95
CA ALA A 98 -13.62 -11.59 15.56
C ALA A 98 -14.60 -11.89 16.71
N ASN A 99 -14.11 -12.39 17.86
CA ASN A 99 -14.94 -12.94 18.94
C ASN A 99 -15.98 -13.95 18.42
N SER A 100 -15.70 -14.60 17.28
CA SER A 100 -16.68 -15.43 16.56
C SER A 100 -17.09 -16.68 17.35
N GLU A 101 -16.29 -17.05 18.35
CA GLU A 101 -16.46 -18.22 19.20
C GLU A 101 -17.18 -17.94 20.53
N GLN A 102 -17.41 -16.67 20.91
CA GLN A 102 -18.08 -16.36 22.18
C GLN A 102 -19.60 -16.56 22.04
N ALA A 103 -20.10 -17.64 22.66
CA ALA A 103 -21.50 -17.81 22.96
C ALA A 103 -21.86 -17.07 24.27
N LEU A 104 -23.17 -16.96 24.56
CA LEU A 104 -23.66 -16.39 25.82
C LEU A 104 -22.98 -17.11 27.00
N PRO A 105 -22.35 -16.38 27.95
CA PRO A 105 -21.70 -16.99 29.11
C PRO A 105 -22.67 -17.91 29.87
N GLU A 106 -22.17 -19.05 30.34
CA GLU A 106 -23.00 -20.10 30.98
C GLU A 106 -23.81 -19.54 32.17
N GLU A 107 -23.22 -18.64 32.95
CA GLU A 107 -23.92 -17.94 34.04
C GLU A 107 -25.10 -17.09 33.55
N GLN A 108 -24.93 -16.36 32.44
CA GLN A 108 -25.99 -15.53 31.87
C GLN A 108 -27.08 -16.39 31.21
N ALA A 109 -26.70 -17.51 30.58
CA ALA A 109 -27.65 -18.45 30.00
C ALA A 109 -28.49 -19.16 31.09
N THR A 110 -27.88 -19.47 32.23
CA THR A 110 -28.57 -20.03 33.40
C THR A 110 -29.52 -19.01 34.04
N VAL A 111 -29.11 -17.74 34.19
CA VAL A 111 -29.98 -16.66 34.69
C VAL A 111 -31.19 -16.42 33.79
N LEU A 112 -31.01 -16.53 32.47
CA LEU A 112 -32.08 -16.38 31.47
C LEU A 112 -32.92 -17.66 31.28
N GLY A 113 -32.59 -18.76 31.96
CA GLY A 113 -33.30 -20.04 31.84
C GLY A 113 -33.15 -20.72 30.47
N ILE A 114 -32.16 -20.32 29.69
CA ILE A 114 -31.88 -20.82 28.32
C ILE A 114 -30.66 -21.74 28.27
N SER A 115 -30.11 -22.12 29.43
CA SER A 115 -29.03 -23.11 29.56
C SER A 115 -29.39 -24.41 28.84
N GLY A 116 -28.59 -24.79 27.84
CA GLY A 116 -28.83 -26.00 27.03
C GLY A 116 -29.92 -25.87 25.96
N GLN A 117 -30.62 -24.74 25.87
CA GLN A 117 -31.61 -24.43 24.81
C GLN A 117 -31.15 -23.31 23.87
N SER A 118 -30.08 -22.59 24.20
CA SER A 118 -29.47 -21.59 23.32
C SER A 118 -28.73 -22.28 22.17
N ILE A 119 -29.20 -22.09 20.94
CA ILE A 119 -28.48 -22.50 19.74
C ILE A 119 -27.56 -21.34 19.33
N SER A 120 -26.25 -21.51 19.53
CA SER A 120 -25.27 -20.50 19.14
C SER A 120 -25.04 -20.56 17.63
N GLY A 121 -25.18 -19.42 16.93
CA GLY A 121 -24.79 -19.25 15.53
C GLY A 121 -23.28 -19.16 15.36
N ASN A 122 -22.53 -20.12 15.90
CA ASN A 122 -21.08 -20.14 15.81
C ASN A 122 -20.65 -20.46 14.36
N THR A 123 -19.72 -19.69 13.81
CA THR A 123 -19.09 -20.00 12.52
C THR A 123 -17.90 -20.95 12.68
N GLY A 124 -17.37 -21.11 13.89
CA GLY A 124 -16.39 -22.12 14.30
C GLY A 124 -17.09 -23.30 14.97
N ASP A 125 -17.82 -24.08 14.18
CA ASP A 125 -18.62 -25.19 14.67
C ASP A 125 -17.78 -26.16 15.55
N GLY A 126 -18.09 -26.19 16.86
CA GLY A 126 -17.56 -27.14 17.85
C GLY A 126 -16.35 -26.68 18.70
N SER A 127 -16.42 -26.94 20.00
CA SER A 127 -15.38 -26.68 21.03
C SER A 127 -13.94 -26.65 20.49
N ARG A 128 -13.30 -25.47 20.53
CA ARG A 128 -11.83 -25.23 20.40
C ARG A 128 -11.05 -25.94 19.27
N GLY A 129 -11.67 -26.54 18.25
CA GLY A 129 -10.96 -27.51 17.40
C GLY A 129 -11.07 -27.38 15.88
N SER A 130 -12.23 -26.98 15.35
CA SER A 130 -12.60 -27.19 13.94
C SER A 130 -12.18 -26.19 12.85
N LEU A 131 -10.99 -25.57 12.79
CA LEU A 131 -10.65 -24.66 11.66
C LEU A 131 -10.89 -25.33 10.28
N LYS A 132 -10.76 -26.66 10.24
CA LYS A 132 -10.97 -27.53 9.09
C LYS A 132 -12.43 -27.62 8.63
N HIS A 133 -13.41 -27.34 9.49
CA HIS A 133 -14.84 -27.36 9.13
C HIS A 133 -15.33 -25.99 8.63
N SER A 134 -14.64 -24.91 9.00
CA SER A 134 -15.03 -23.56 8.61
C SER A 134 -14.30 -23.06 7.37
N VAL A 135 -12.99 -23.31 7.27
CA VAL A 135 -12.14 -22.81 6.19
C VAL A 135 -11.54 -23.97 5.42
N ASP A 136 -11.79 -24.00 4.11
CA ASP A 136 -11.27 -25.03 3.21
C ASP A 136 -10.75 -24.41 1.90
N THR A 137 -9.86 -25.13 1.24
CA THR A 137 -9.43 -24.88 -0.13
C THR A 137 -10.62 -24.95 -1.08
N ILE A 138 -10.55 -24.25 -2.21
CA ILE A 138 -11.59 -24.33 -3.25
C ILE A 138 -11.38 -25.61 -4.07
N ARG A 139 -10.11 -25.91 -4.39
CA ARG A 139 -9.72 -27.15 -5.07
C ARG A 139 -8.44 -27.70 -4.48
N SER A 140 -8.34 -29.03 -4.48
CA SER A 140 -7.14 -29.72 -4.03
C SER A 140 -5.92 -29.36 -4.88
N GLN A 141 -4.81 -29.04 -4.24
CA GLN A 141 -3.54 -28.66 -4.85
C GLN A 141 -2.38 -29.16 -3.98
N PRO A 142 -1.24 -29.59 -4.55
CA PRO A 142 -0.13 -30.09 -3.74
C PRO A 142 0.40 -29.02 -2.76
N SER A 143 0.46 -29.29 -1.47
CA SER A 143 0.94 -28.35 -0.44
C SER A 143 2.06 -28.99 0.40
N LEU A 144 2.74 -28.20 1.26
CA LEU A 144 3.70 -28.80 2.22
C LEU A 144 3.00 -29.27 3.49
N ASN A 145 1.83 -28.70 3.81
CA ASN A 145 1.08 -28.99 5.02
C ASN A 145 -0.40 -29.32 4.75
N TRP A 146 -1.06 -29.92 5.74
CA TRP A 146 -2.46 -30.34 5.63
C TRP A 146 -3.44 -29.17 5.51
N PHE A 147 -3.13 -28.02 6.11
CA PHE A 147 -3.93 -26.80 6.01
C PHE A 147 -3.23 -25.83 5.05
N TYR A 148 -3.87 -25.58 3.91
CA TYR A 148 -3.37 -24.69 2.86
C TYR A 148 -4.54 -23.99 2.18
N ILE A 149 -4.24 -22.99 1.35
CA ILE A 149 -5.22 -22.33 0.48
C ILE A 149 -4.70 -22.28 -0.96
N ASN A 150 -5.58 -21.99 -1.92
CA ASN A 150 -5.17 -21.90 -3.32
C ASN A 150 -4.43 -20.57 -3.56
N ALA A 151 -3.11 -20.62 -3.70
CA ALA A 151 -2.29 -19.44 -4.04
C ALA A 151 -2.31 -19.18 -5.55
N GLY A 152 -2.44 -17.91 -5.96
CA GLY A 152 -2.50 -17.43 -7.34
C GLY A 152 -1.20 -17.53 -8.13
N THR A 153 -0.55 -18.70 -8.13
CA THR A 153 0.75 -18.94 -8.76
C THR A 153 0.68 -20.00 -9.85
N ASN A 154 1.47 -19.84 -10.91
CA ASN A 154 1.66 -20.80 -12.00
C ASN A 154 0.34 -21.29 -12.60
N TYR A 155 -0.09 -22.53 -12.31
CA TYR A 155 -1.26 -23.16 -12.94
C TYR A 155 -2.58 -22.92 -12.19
N THR A 156 -2.60 -22.14 -11.11
CA THR A 156 -3.81 -21.97 -10.28
C THR A 156 -5.00 -21.37 -11.04
N THR A 157 -4.78 -20.42 -11.95
CA THR A 157 -5.88 -19.85 -12.78
C THR A 157 -6.51 -20.91 -13.67
N THR A 158 -5.72 -21.84 -14.23
CA THR A 158 -6.25 -22.99 -14.99
C THR A 158 -7.02 -23.96 -14.09
N LEU A 159 -6.57 -24.14 -12.84
CA LEU A 159 -7.21 -25.02 -11.87
C LEU A 159 -8.58 -24.49 -11.42
N LEU A 160 -8.68 -23.20 -11.08
CA LEU A 160 -9.88 -22.57 -10.52
C LEU A 160 -10.83 -22.00 -11.60
N GLY A 161 -10.32 -21.68 -12.79
CA GLY A 161 -11.09 -21.18 -13.93
C GLY A 161 -11.01 -19.67 -14.13
N ARG A 162 -11.65 -19.19 -15.19
CA ARG A 162 -11.56 -17.80 -15.69
C ARG A 162 -12.16 -16.72 -14.77
N LYS A 163 -12.96 -17.11 -13.78
CA LYS A 163 -13.51 -16.17 -12.78
C LYS A 163 -12.45 -15.66 -11.81
N TYR A 164 -11.32 -16.36 -11.71
CA TYR A 164 -10.23 -16.00 -10.84
C TYR A 164 -9.18 -15.15 -11.59
N PRO A 165 -8.43 -14.30 -10.87
CA PRO A 165 -7.43 -13.44 -11.48
C PRO A 165 -6.30 -14.22 -12.16
N GLU A 166 -5.54 -13.52 -13.02
CA GLU A 166 -4.33 -14.06 -13.64
C GLU A 166 -3.31 -14.49 -12.57
N SER A 167 -2.70 -15.66 -12.75
CA SER A 167 -1.70 -16.19 -11.83
C SER A 167 -0.31 -15.63 -12.12
N LEU A 168 0.45 -15.34 -11.06
CA LEU A 168 1.84 -14.93 -11.18
C LEU A 168 2.73 -16.15 -11.46
N ARG A 169 3.77 -15.95 -12.26
CA ARG A 169 4.79 -16.95 -12.58
C ARG A 169 5.87 -16.96 -11.50
N LEU A 170 6.27 -18.17 -11.13
CA LEU A 170 7.34 -18.40 -10.18
C LEU A 170 8.13 -19.64 -10.61
N ALA A 171 9.44 -19.47 -10.84
CA ALA A 171 10.31 -20.56 -11.28
C ALA A 171 10.64 -21.56 -10.17
N ASN A 172 10.70 -21.11 -8.91
CA ASN A 172 11.06 -21.96 -7.78
C ASN A 172 9.83 -22.70 -7.23
N GLY A 173 9.73 -24.00 -7.56
CA GLY A 173 8.62 -24.86 -7.12
C GLY A 173 8.52 -25.06 -5.60
N THR A 174 9.61 -24.88 -4.84
CA THR A 174 9.57 -24.93 -3.36
C THR A 174 8.84 -23.71 -2.80
N VAL A 175 9.16 -22.53 -3.32
CA VAL A 175 8.50 -21.27 -2.92
C VAL A 175 7.04 -21.27 -3.37
N GLU A 176 6.74 -21.88 -4.53
CA GLU A 176 5.36 -22.07 -5.01
C GLU A 176 4.51 -22.88 -4.02
N LYS A 177 5.03 -24.01 -3.53
CA LYS A 177 4.34 -24.82 -2.52
C LYS A 177 4.23 -24.09 -1.18
N MET A 178 5.25 -23.31 -0.84
CA MET A 178 5.28 -22.53 0.40
C MET A 178 4.22 -21.42 0.43
N ASP A 179 3.94 -20.79 -0.72
CA ASP A 179 2.93 -19.73 -0.85
C ASP A 179 1.49 -20.24 -0.62
N ARG A 180 1.26 -21.54 -0.80
CA ARG A 180 0.00 -22.22 -0.49
C ARG A 180 -0.22 -22.37 1.01
N ASP A 181 0.86 -22.39 1.80
CA ASP A 181 0.83 -22.62 3.25
C ASP A 181 0.95 -21.33 4.07
N ARG A 182 1.49 -20.27 3.46
CA ARG A 182 1.65 -18.95 4.07
C ARG A 182 1.72 -17.86 2.98
N PRO A 183 1.28 -16.62 3.24
CA PRO A 183 1.36 -15.56 2.24
C PRO A 183 2.82 -15.19 1.96
N ILE A 184 3.27 -15.37 0.72
CA ILE A 184 4.61 -14.96 0.27
C ILE A 184 4.48 -13.77 -0.68
N ILE A 185 5.19 -12.67 -0.42
CA ILE A 185 5.33 -11.53 -1.32
C ILE A 185 6.79 -11.45 -1.77
N SER A 186 7.03 -11.36 -3.08
CA SER A 186 8.39 -11.42 -3.65
C SER A 186 8.48 -10.67 -4.97
N MET A 187 9.65 -10.08 -5.25
CA MET A 187 9.98 -9.50 -6.57
C MET A 187 10.22 -10.59 -7.62
N THR A 188 10.50 -11.82 -7.21
CA THR A 188 10.67 -12.97 -8.13
C THR A 188 9.36 -13.47 -8.74
N LYS A 189 8.21 -13.01 -8.23
CA LYS A 189 6.89 -13.27 -8.81
C LYS A 189 6.62 -12.23 -9.89
N THR A 190 6.41 -12.69 -11.11
CA THR A 190 6.14 -11.81 -12.26
C THR A 190 4.86 -12.23 -12.96
N TYR A 191 4.28 -11.36 -13.78
CA TYR A 191 3.27 -11.78 -14.73
C TYR A 191 3.87 -12.70 -15.80
N PRO A 192 3.05 -13.44 -16.55
CA PRO A 192 3.50 -14.12 -17.77
C PRO A 192 4.23 -13.14 -18.70
N GLY A 193 5.39 -13.55 -19.22
CA GLY A 193 6.28 -12.68 -20.01
C GLY A 193 7.40 -12.00 -19.19
N GLY A 194 7.42 -12.19 -17.86
CA GLY A 194 8.53 -11.70 -17.01
C GLY A 194 8.38 -10.26 -16.54
N VAL A 195 7.26 -9.60 -16.85
CA VAL A 195 6.99 -8.22 -16.40
C VAL A 195 6.55 -8.18 -14.94
N GLN A 196 7.08 -7.22 -14.18
CA GLN A 196 6.81 -7.10 -12.74
C GLN A 196 5.46 -6.44 -12.45
N PHE A 197 5.11 -5.40 -13.20
CA PHE A 197 3.86 -4.66 -13.06
C PHE A 197 3.10 -4.64 -14.37
N LYS A 198 1.78 -4.55 -14.29
CA LYS A 198 0.87 -4.48 -15.44
C LYS A 198 -0.29 -3.56 -15.11
N GLU A 199 -0.88 -2.98 -16.15
CA GLU A 199 -2.18 -2.32 -16.04
C GLU A 199 -3.26 -3.37 -15.75
N ILE A 200 -3.91 -3.24 -14.60
CA ILE A 200 -5.00 -4.11 -14.20
C ILE A 200 -6.19 -3.25 -13.77
N PRO A 201 -7.43 -3.74 -13.89
CA PRO A 201 -8.59 -3.00 -13.41
C PRO A 201 -8.49 -2.77 -11.91
N TYR A 202 -8.81 -1.53 -11.50
CA TYR A 202 -8.93 -1.19 -10.10
C TYR A 202 -10.08 -2.01 -9.47
N PRO A 203 -9.87 -2.63 -8.30
CA PRO A 203 -10.91 -3.44 -7.67
C PRO A 203 -12.15 -2.59 -7.35
N ASP A 204 -13.31 -3.23 -7.33
CA ASP A 204 -14.58 -2.55 -7.07
C ASP A 204 -14.72 -2.25 -5.59
N VAL A 205 -14.07 -1.16 -5.15
CA VAL A 205 -13.95 -0.81 -3.73
C VAL A 205 -14.24 0.65 -3.46
N HIS A 206 -14.89 0.88 -2.31
CA HIS A 206 -15.18 2.18 -1.72
C HIS A 206 -13.93 2.93 -1.19
N PHE A 207 -12.83 2.88 -1.93
CA PHE A 207 -11.58 3.59 -1.66
C PHE A 207 -11.12 4.32 -2.93
N GLY A 208 -11.17 5.64 -2.91
CA GLY A 208 -10.93 6.54 -4.05
C GLY A 208 -9.47 6.77 -4.39
N TYR A 209 -8.65 5.72 -4.41
CA TYR A 209 -7.25 5.78 -4.85
C TYR A 209 -7.15 6.07 -6.36
N VAL A 210 -7.98 5.39 -7.16
CA VAL A 210 -8.17 5.56 -8.60
C VAL A 210 -9.68 5.54 -8.87
N ALA A 211 -10.14 6.06 -10.01
CA ALA A 211 -11.57 6.00 -10.31
C ALA A 211 -12.03 4.56 -10.55
N GLN A 212 -13.31 4.29 -10.24
CA GLN A 212 -13.90 2.98 -10.42
C GLN A 212 -13.89 2.60 -11.91
N SER A 213 -13.60 1.34 -12.21
CA SER A 213 -13.45 0.82 -13.58
C SER A 213 -12.26 1.34 -14.39
N GLU A 214 -11.43 2.24 -13.83
CA GLU A 214 -10.15 2.59 -14.44
C GLU A 214 -9.08 1.54 -14.12
N ASN A 215 -8.07 1.50 -14.99
CA ASN A 215 -6.90 0.68 -14.75
C ASN A 215 -5.88 1.43 -13.91
N PHE A 216 -5.09 0.68 -13.17
CA PHE A 216 -3.94 1.19 -12.42
C PHE A 216 -2.77 0.22 -12.57
N VAL A 217 -1.56 0.72 -12.40
CA VAL A 217 -0.35 -0.11 -12.48
C VAL A 217 -0.15 -0.80 -11.15
N ALA A 218 -0.19 -2.13 -11.14
CA ALA A 218 -0.01 -2.92 -9.93
C ALA A 218 0.42 -4.36 -10.24
N LYS A 219 0.86 -5.07 -9.20
CA LYS A 219 1.08 -6.52 -9.21
C LYS A 219 0.16 -7.17 -8.18
N ARG A 220 -0.77 -8.01 -8.65
CA ARG A 220 -1.79 -8.65 -7.79
C ARG A 220 -1.31 -10.00 -7.29
N ASN A 221 -0.97 -10.10 -6.00
CA ASN A 221 -0.85 -11.38 -5.31
C ASN A 221 -2.23 -11.73 -4.73
N TRP A 222 -2.68 -12.97 -4.93
CA TRP A 222 -3.99 -13.37 -4.45
C TRP A 222 -4.00 -14.81 -3.93
N TRP A 223 -4.88 -15.05 -2.97
CA TRP A 223 -5.13 -16.36 -2.41
C TRP A 223 -6.63 -16.58 -2.27
N ALA A 224 -7.09 -17.78 -2.65
CA ALA A 224 -8.49 -18.13 -2.64
C ALA A 224 -8.80 -19.21 -1.61
N PHE A 225 -9.87 -19.00 -0.86
CA PHE A 225 -10.35 -19.91 0.18
C PHE A 225 -11.88 -19.93 0.20
N SER A 226 -12.45 -20.96 0.79
CA SER A 226 -13.89 -21.09 0.99
C SER A 226 -14.22 -21.06 2.47
N LEU A 227 -15.32 -20.40 2.80
CA LEU A 227 -15.89 -20.36 4.13
C LEU A 227 -17.22 -21.11 4.14
N SER A 228 -17.34 -22.11 5.00
CA SER A 228 -18.58 -22.84 5.27
C SER A 228 -19.21 -22.32 6.56
N SER A 229 -20.51 -22.00 6.53
CA SER A 229 -21.28 -21.62 7.72
C SER A 229 -22.43 -22.59 7.96
N GLY A 230 -22.56 -23.08 9.20
CA GLY A 230 -23.66 -23.94 9.65
C GLY A 230 -23.60 -25.38 9.12
N GLU A 231 -22.40 -25.96 8.99
CA GLU A 231 -22.24 -27.36 8.55
C GLU A 231 -22.56 -28.34 9.68
N ASP A 232 -21.98 -28.16 10.88
CA ASP A 232 -22.24 -29.04 12.03
C ASP A 232 -23.54 -28.65 12.74
N SER A 233 -23.87 -27.35 12.73
CA SER A 233 -25.11 -26.82 13.32
C SER A 233 -26.35 -27.08 12.46
N ARG A 234 -26.24 -27.74 11.30
CA ARG A 234 -27.39 -28.04 10.42
C ARG A 234 -28.44 -28.93 11.10
N SER A 235 -27.98 -29.92 11.85
CA SER A 235 -28.85 -30.89 12.55
C SER A 235 -29.66 -30.25 13.69
N SER A 236 -29.14 -29.18 14.30
CA SER A 236 -29.76 -28.46 15.42
C SER A 236 -30.54 -27.22 14.98
N THR A 237 -30.06 -26.47 14.00
CA THR A 237 -30.68 -25.20 13.54
C THR A 237 -31.69 -25.38 12.41
N GLY A 238 -31.57 -26.46 11.61
CA GLY A 238 -32.34 -26.63 10.38
C GLY A 238 -32.05 -25.57 9.30
N VAL A 239 -30.98 -24.77 9.45
CA VAL A 239 -30.51 -23.80 8.45
C VAL A 239 -29.59 -24.53 7.48
N ALA A 240 -29.75 -24.27 6.18
CA ALA A 240 -28.90 -24.87 5.16
C ALA A 240 -27.47 -24.33 5.27
N THR A 241 -26.49 -25.22 5.13
CA THR A 241 -25.07 -24.85 5.06
C THR A 241 -24.84 -23.93 3.87
N VAL A 242 -24.18 -22.80 4.10
CA VAL A 242 -23.80 -21.85 3.05
C VAL A 242 -22.29 -21.91 2.91
N ARG A 243 -21.82 -22.27 1.70
CA ARG A 243 -20.41 -22.21 1.33
C ARG A 243 -20.20 -21.04 0.39
N LYS A 244 -19.30 -20.13 0.73
CA LYS A 244 -18.91 -18.97 -0.09
C LYS A 244 -17.42 -19.05 -0.41
N ASN A 245 -17.04 -18.64 -1.60
CA ASN A 245 -15.64 -18.54 -2.00
C ASN A 245 -15.19 -17.08 -1.92
N PHE A 246 -13.98 -16.87 -1.42
CA PHE A 246 -13.38 -15.56 -1.27
C PHE A 246 -12.00 -15.54 -1.90
N ILE A 247 -11.63 -14.38 -2.43
CA ILE A 247 -10.28 -14.06 -2.86
C ILE A 247 -9.76 -12.94 -1.97
N LEU A 248 -8.67 -13.21 -1.27
CA LEU A 248 -7.88 -12.17 -0.64
C LEU A 248 -6.77 -11.76 -1.60
N SER A 249 -6.70 -10.47 -1.90
CA SER A 249 -5.69 -9.89 -2.78
C SER A 249 -4.85 -8.85 -2.05
N ILE A 250 -3.53 -8.95 -2.20
CA ILE A 250 -2.58 -7.87 -1.93
C ILE A 250 -2.10 -7.35 -3.28
N TYR A 251 -2.54 -6.15 -3.61
CA TYR A 251 -2.02 -5.39 -4.74
C TYR A 251 -0.75 -4.66 -4.28
N GLU A 252 0.38 -5.02 -4.89
CA GLU A 252 1.61 -4.25 -4.78
C GLU A 252 1.53 -3.09 -5.76
N VAL A 253 1.33 -1.90 -5.22
CA VAL A 253 1.06 -0.66 -5.96
C VAL A 253 2.29 0.24 -5.87
N PRO A 254 3.08 0.42 -6.95
CA PRO A 254 4.12 1.42 -6.96
C PRO A 254 3.49 2.81 -6.81
N SER A 255 4.26 3.75 -6.26
CA SER A 255 3.84 5.15 -6.17
C SER A 255 3.55 5.67 -7.56
N GLN A 256 2.27 5.97 -7.81
CA GLN A 256 1.77 6.34 -9.14
C GLN A 256 0.79 7.50 -9.08
N LEU A 257 0.50 8.04 -7.89
CA LEU A 257 -0.40 9.18 -7.72
C LEU A 257 0.32 10.50 -7.98
N ALA A 258 -0.44 11.51 -8.40
CA ALA A 258 0.07 12.88 -8.56
C ALA A 258 0.68 13.41 -7.26
N LEU A 259 0.01 13.16 -6.14
CA LEU A 259 0.47 13.48 -4.79
C LEU A 259 0.24 12.33 -3.83
N GLY A 260 1.29 11.93 -3.13
CA GLY A 260 1.25 10.88 -2.12
C GLY A 260 1.97 11.28 -0.83
N SER A 261 1.42 10.88 0.32
CA SER A 261 2.08 11.07 1.61
C SER A 261 1.81 9.91 2.56
N ALA A 262 2.87 9.38 3.16
CA ALA A 262 2.75 8.43 4.25
C ALA A 262 2.43 9.10 5.61
N GLY A 263 2.47 10.43 5.68
CA GLY A 263 2.22 11.23 6.89
C GLY A 263 0.98 12.12 6.81
N SER A 264 0.87 13.07 7.73
CA SER A 264 -0.13 14.14 7.69
C SER A 264 0.29 15.20 6.67
N THR A 265 -0.64 15.68 5.85
CA THR A 265 -0.35 16.64 4.78
C THR A 265 -1.37 17.78 4.78
N ILE A 266 -0.87 19.01 4.58
CA ILE A 266 -1.70 20.19 4.29
C ILE A 266 -1.60 20.51 2.80
N LEU A 267 -2.74 20.75 2.16
CA LEU A 267 -2.89 21.06 0.75
C LEU A 267 -3.54 22.45 0.57
N GLY A 268 -3.14 23.20 -0.45
CA GLY A 268 -3.79 24.46 -0.85
C GLY A 268 -3.10 25.75 -0.38
N LYS A 269 -2.23 25.69 0.64
CA LYS A 269 -1.42 26.82 1.09
C LYS A 269 0.04 26.47 1.32
N HIS A 270 0.91 27.47 1.13
CA HIS A 270 2.32 27.43 1.52
C HIS A 270 2.54 27.73 3.01
N GLU A 271 3.72 27.42 3.55
CA GLU A 271 4.09 27.68 4.96
C GLU A 271 3.93 29.16 5.33
N ASN A 272 4.23 30.08 4.40
CA ASN A 272 4.01 31.52 4.58
C ASN A 272 2.54 31.99 4.51
N GLY A 273 1.58 31.07 4.27
CA GLY A 273 0.14 31.37 4.22
C GLY A 273 -0.40 31.81 2.86
N SER A 274 0.45 31.91 1.83
CA SER A 274 0.00 32.17 0.44
C SER A 274 -0.68 30.96 -0.19
N ASP A 275 -1.68 31.21 -1.03
CA ASP A 275 -2.45 30.16 -1.72
C ASP A 275 -1.66 29.52 -2.86
N TRP A 276 -2.05 28.28 -3.19
CA TRP A 276 -1.63 27.60 -4.40
C TRP A 276 -2.30 28.21 -5.63
N ASP A 277 -1.52 28.92 -6.46
CA ASP A 277 -2.04 29.59 -7.66
C ASP A 277 -1.74 28.77 -8.93
N ASN A 278 -0.47 28.64 -9.31
CA ASN A 278 -0.05 27.99 -10.55
C ASN A 278 0.17 26.47 -10.43
N ILE A 279 -0.73 25.78 -9.70
CA ILE A 279 -0.60 24.35 -9.39
C ILE A 279 -1.80 23.60 -9.98
N ARG A 280 -1.51 22.69 -10.92
CA ARG A 280 -2.49 21.75 -11.49
C ARG A 280 -2.21 20.36 -10.97
N ILE A 281 -3.25 19.70 -10.46
CA ILE A 281 -3.20 18.30 -9.98
C ILE A 281 -4.25 17.52 -10.76
N SER A 282 -3.80 16.47 -11.45
CA SER A 282 -4.62 15.58 -12.28
C SER A 282 -4.53 14.14 -11.73
N GLY A 283 -5.68 13.59 -11.34
CA GLY A 283 -5.78 12.25 -10.76
C GLY A 283 -5.83 12.23 -9.23
N GLY A 284 -5.59 11.06 -8.65
CA GLY A 284 -5.79 10.81 -7.22
C GLY A 284 -4.72 11.43 -6.32
N VAL A 285 -5.13 11.90 -5.14
CA VAL A 285 -4.26 12.33 -4.05
C VAL A 285 -4.43 11.41 -2.85
N PHE A 286 -3.32 10.96 -2.25
CA PHE A 286 -3.34 10.15 -1.04
C PHE A 286 -2.52 10.77 0.09
N ALA A 287 -3.06 10.76 1.31
CA ALA A 287 -2.29 11.06 2.52
C ALA A 287 -2.74 10.18 3.69
N SER A 288 -1.86 9.92 4.67
CA SER A 288 -2.31 9.22 5.89
C SER A 288 -3.36 10.06 6.64
N ARG A 289 -3.21 11.38 6.67
CA ARG A 289 -4.22 12.35 7.12
C ARG A 289 -4.14 13.57 6.21
N ALA A 290 -5.27 14.04 5.67
CA ALA A 290 -5.30 15.18 4.75
C ALA A 290 -6.04 16.37 5.38
N PHE A 291 -5.46 17.55 5.22
CA PHE A 291 -6.09 18.84 5.52
C PHE A 291 -6.03 19.71 4.28
N THR A 292 -7.14 20.35 3.90
CA THR A 292 -7.10 21.42 2.90
C THR A 292 -7.20 22.77 3.58
N GLU A 293 -6.45 23.74 3.06
CA GLU A 293 -6.46 25.13 3.48
C GLU A 293 -6.63 26.01 2.23
N GLY A 294 -7.55 26.98 2.28
CA GLY A 294 -7.86 27.83 1.13
C GLY A 294 -8.73 27.14 0.07
N THR A 295 -8.67 27.67 -1.15
CA THR A 295 -9.41 27.15 -2.31
C THR A 295 -8.55 26.12 -3.04
N ILE A 296 -8.93 24.85 -2.97
CA ILE A 296 -8.29 23.77 -3.76
C ILE A 296 -9.35 22.95 -4.48
N GLN A 297 -9.04 22.59 -5.73
CA GLN A 297 -9.83 21.67 -6.54
C GLN A 297 -9.02 20.41 -6.79
N LEU A 298 -9.56 19.26 -6.39
CA LEU A 298 -8.95 17.95 -6.59
C LEU A 298 -9.91 17.02 -7.31
N ASP A 299 -9.41 16.10 -8.13
CA ASP A 299 -10.26 15.09 -8.73
C ASP A 299 -10.73 14.06 -7.68
N ARG A 300 -9.79 13.59 -6.85
CA ARG A 300 -10.03 12.60 -5.79
C ARG A 300 -9.08 12.78 -4.61
N LEU A 301 -9.58 12.48 -3.42
CA LEU A 301 -8.81 12.53 -2.17
C LEU A 301 -9.06 11.29 -1.32
N ALA A 302 -8.03 10.47 -1.15
CA ALA A 302 -8.06 9.28 -0.31
C ALA A 302 -7.19 9.48 0.93
N ALA A 303 -7.66 9.01 2.08
CA ALA A 303 -6.85 9.02 3.30
C ALA A 303 -6.96 7.75 4.14
N ARG A 304 -5.98 7.54 5.03
CA ARG A 304 -6.00 6.38 5.94
C ARG A 304 -6.67 6.66 7.29
N ARG A 305 -6.47 7.86 7.85
CA ARG A 305 -6.87 8.20 9.24
C ARG A 305 -7.90 9.33 9.31
N GLY A 306 -8.12 10.07 8.23
CA GLY A 306 -9.12 11.14 8.18
C GLY A 306 -8.78 12.24 7.19
N ILE A 307 -9.81 13.01 6.85
CA ILE A 307 -9.79 14.13 5.90
C ILE A 307 -10.52 15.31 6.57
N SER A 308 -9.96 16.50 6.46
CA SER A 308 -10.61 17.76 6.83
C SER A 308 -10.55 18.70 5.63
N LEU A 309 -11.72 19.18 5.19
CA LEU A 309 -11.84 20.11 4.08
C LEU A 309 -12.11 21.52 4.57
N ALA A 310 -11.50 22.52 3.94
CA ALA A 310 -11.85 23.92 4.10
C ALA A 310 -13.09 24.27 3.25
N ASP A 311 -13.83 25.30 3.68
CA ASP A 311 -15.14 25.70 3.13
C ASP A 311 -15.10 25.98 1.61
N ASP A 312 -13.99 26.52 1.10
CA ASP A 312 -13.80 26.88 -0.32
C ASP A 312 -13.16 25.76 -1.16
N SER A 313 -12.94 24.57 -0.60
CA SER A 313 -12.35 23.43 -1.31
C SER A 313 -13.41 22.54 -1.96
N SER A 314 -13.09 21.97 -3.13
CA SER A 314 -13.93 20.93 -3.76
C SER A 314 -13.12 19.71 -4.20
N VAL A 315 -13.71 18.53 -4.05
CA VAL A 315 -13.10 17.25 -4.45
C VAL A 315 -14.09 16.48 -5.34
N GLY A 316 -13.70 16.15 -6.56
CA GLY A 316 -14.55 15.47 -7.54
C GLY A 316 -15.86 16.22 -7.84
N GLY A 317 -15.81 17.56 -7.78
CA GLY A 317 -16.98 18.44 -7.93
C GLY A 317 -17.86 18.55 -6.68
N VAL A 318 -17.54 17.84 -5.59
CA VAL A 318 -18.25 17.92 -4.31
C VAL A 318 -17.61 19.01 -3.45
N ALA A 319 -18.39 20.04 -3.12
CA ALA A 319 -18.04 21.04 -2.11
C ALA A 319 -18.84 20.79 -0.82
N LEU A 320 -18.43 21.42 0.28
CA LEU A 320 -19.25 21.51 1.49
C LEU A 320 -20.56 22.22 1.14
N ASP A 321 -21.71 21.67 1.55
CA ASP A 321 -23.00 22.32 1.29
C ASP A 321 -23.05 23.68 2.00
N SER A 322 -23.23 24.74 1.23
CA SER A 322 -23.35 26.12 1.71
C SER A 322 -24.46 26.35 2.75
N PHE A 323 -25.45 25.46 2.86
CA PHE A 323 -26.57 25.60 3.81
C PHE A 323 -26.40 24.79 5.11
N SER A 324 -25.73 23.64 5.07
CA SER A 324 -25.53 22.77 6.24
C SER A 324 -24.09 22.75 6.77
N GLY A 325 -23.11 23.16 5.96
CA GLY A 325 -21.69 22.98 6.26
C GLY A 325 -21.25 21.51 6.25
N ASP A 326 -22.12 20.59 5.81
CA ASP A 326 -21.86 19.16 5.76
C ASP A 326 -21.62 18.70 4.32
N LEU A 327 -20.86 17.61 4.16
CA LEU A 327 -20.71 16.95 2.86
C LEU A 327 -22.04 16.29 2.47
N PRO A 328 -22.45 16.33 1.18
CA PRO A 328 -23.63 15.60 0.74
C PRO A 328 -23.53 14.13 1.13
N SER A 329 -24.66 13.52 1.49
CA SER A 329 -24.67 12.13 1.94
C SER A 329 -24.04 11.23 0.87
N ARG A 330 -23.07 10.41 1.29
CA ARG A 330 -22.30 9.50 0.41
C ARG A 330 -23.22 8.68 -0.50
N GLU A 331 -24.30 8.17 0.08
CA GLU A 331 -25.31 7.35 -0.59
C GLU A 331 -26.05 8.10 -1.69
N GLN A 332 -26.34 9.40 -1.48
CA GLN A 332 -26.97 10.23 -2.50
C GLN A 332 -26.04 10.47 -3.68
N TYR A 333 -24.77 10.82 -3.44
CA TYR A 333 -23.80 11.03 -4.52
C TYR A 333 -23.59 9.74 -5.33
N GLU A 334 -23.41 8.60 -4.65
CA GLU A 334 -23.21 7.29 -5.29
C GLU A 334 -24.46 6.89 -6.10
N SER A 335 -25.67 7.22 -5.62
CA SER A 335 -26.92 7.01 -6.35
C SER A 335 -27.09 7.91 -7.57
N GLU A 336 -26.63 9.16 -7.51
CA GLU A 336 -26.81 10.15 -8.60
C GLU A 336 -25.75 10.00 -9.71
N ASN A 337 -24.50 9.68 -9.33
CA ASN A 337 -23.35 9.69 -10.25
C ASN A 337 -22.88 8.30 -10.66
N ALA A 338 -23.50 7.23 -10.15
CA ALA A 338 -23.12 5.84 -10.40
C ALA A 338 -21.61 5.56 -10.24
N SER A 339 -20.96 6.30 -9.33
CA SER A 339 -19.52 6.23 -9.06
C SER A 339 -19.26 6.47 -7.59
N PHE A 340 -18.21 5.84 -7.05
CA PHE A 340 -17.86 6.01 -5.64
C PHE A 340 -17.48 7.43 -5.29
N PHE A 341 -17.86 7.81 -4.07
CA PHE A 341 -17.58 9.12 -3.50
C PHE A 341 -16.08 9.47 -3.65
N PRO A 342 -15.76 10.66 -4.19
CA PRO A 342 -14.38 11.02 -4.56
C PRO A 342 -13.48 11.28 -3.34
N ILE A 343 -14.10 11.44 -2.16
CA ILE A 343 -13.46 11.51 -0.85
C ILE A 343 -13.63 10.14 -0.19
N SER A 344 -12.56 9.56 0.34
CA SER A 344 -12.70 8.28 1.05
C SER A 344 -11.65 8.09 2.12
N SER A 345 -12.02 7.41 3.21
CA SER A 345 -11.06 6.82 4.12
C SER A 345 -11.04 5.30 4.05
N SER A 346 -9.85 4.70 4.16
CA SER A 346 -9.74 3.24 4.24
C SER A 346 -10.37 2.66 5.53
N SER A 347 -10.65 3.49 6.55
CA SER A 347 -11.46 3.09 7.71
C SER A 347 -12.93 2.86 7.37
N ASP A 348 -13.44 3.48 6.30
CA ASP A 348 -14.87 3.52 6.00
C ASP A 348 -15.32 2.32 5.17
N SER A 349 -14.36 1.65 4.50
CA SER A 349 -14.61 0.46 3.69
C SER A 349 -14.23 -0.80 4.45
N GLY A 350 -15.23 -1.58 4.86
CA GLY A 350 -15.05 -2.71 5.79
C GLY A 350 -14.20 -3.88 5.28
N LEU A 351 -13.88 -3.98 3.99
CA LEU A 351 -13.08 -5.09 3.43
C LEU A 351 -11.87 -4.61 2.63
N VAL A 352 -11.41 -3.38 2.90
CA VAL A 352 -10.26 -2.77 2.23
C VAL A 352 -9.29 -2.15 3.22
N ALA A 353 -8.00 -2.38 3.01
CA ALA A 353 -6.95 -1.74 3.78
C ALA A 353 -5.85 -1.23 2.85
N PHE A 354 -5.46 0.04 3.02
CA PHE A 354 -4.32 0.62 2.32
C PHE A 354 -3.16 0.84 3.29
N LEU A 355 -2.01 0.24 2.97
CA LEU A 355 -0.80 0.28 3.78
C LEU A 355 0.34 0.93 2.97
N PRO A 356 0.68 2.20 3.23
CA PRO A 356 1.86 2.81 2.62
C PRO A 356 3.13 2.19 3.21
N ILE A 357 4.00 1.62 2.36
CA ILE A 357 5.27 1.03 2.79
C ILE A 357 6.33 2.13 2.80
N ALA A 358 6.24 3.01 3.80
CA ALA A 358 7.28 3.97 4.10
C ALA A 358 8.21 3.40 5.17
N ARG A 359 9.53 3.59 5.05
CA ARG A 359 10.51 3.30 6.10
C ARG A 359 10.99 4.54 6.83
N GLY A 360 10.45 5.73 6.51
CA GLY A 360 10.88 6.98 7.12
C GLY A 360 12.33 7.27 6.75
N GLN A 361 13.17 7.58 7.74
CA GLN A 361 14.59 7.88 7.53
C GLN A 361 15.37 6.66 6.99
N ASP A 362 15.03 5.44 7.43
CA ASP A 362 15.70 4.22 6.96
C ASP A 362 15.52 3.96 5.46
N ALA A 363 14.56 4.64 4.81
CA ALA A 363 14.38 4.56 3.37
C ALA A 363 15.61 5.04 2.58
N PHE A 364 16.42 5.93 3.18
CA PHE A 364 17.58 6.57 2.56
C PHE A 364 18.91 5.96 2.98
N ASP A 365 18.92 4.92 3.79
CA ASP A 365 20.15 4.28 4.25
C ASP A 365 20.28 2.85 3.69
N ASP A 366 21.49 2.46 3.31
CA ASP A 366 21.86 1.14 2.81
C ASP A 366 22.85 0.38 3.71
N LEU A 367 23.20 0.91 4.90
CA LEU A 367 24.26 0.37 5.75
C LEU A 367 23.78 -0.31 7.03
N GLU A 368 22.66 0.15 7.59
CA GLU A 368 22.03 -0.42 8.79
C GLU A 368 21.13 -1.61 8.43
N GLU A 369 21.15 -2.70 9.20
CA GLU A 369 20.25 -3.87 9.06
C GLU A 369 20.02 -4.31 7.59
N VAL A 370 21.09 -4.70 6.91
CA VAL A 370 21.11 -4.86 5.44
C VAL A 370 20.51 -6.16 4.92
N ASP A 371 20.36 -7.19 5.75
CA ASP A 371 20.06 -8.55 5.30
C ASP A 371 18.99 -9.23 6.16
N ASP A 372 18.00 -9.82 5.51
CA ASP A 372 16.93 -10.61 6.13
C ASP A 372 17.24 -12.11 5.95
N ARG A 373 18.29 -12.58 6.62
CA ARG A 373 18.76 -13.97 6.49
C ARG A 373 17.68 -14.96 6.84
N ASN A 374 17.66 -16.11 6.16
CA ASN A 374 16.67 -17.18 6.38
C ASN A 374 15.21 -16.72 6.27
N SER A 375 14.93 -15.68 5.47
CA SER A 375 13.55 -15.29 5.16
C SER A 375 12.82 -16.39 4.39
N ALA A 376 11.52 -16.55 4.63
CA ALA A 376 10.68 -17.48 3.88
C ALA A 376 10.43 -16.99 2.45
N SER A 377 10.28 -15.67 2.27
CA SER A 377 10.25 -15.05 0.97
C SER A 377 11.66 -14.97 0.36
N PRO A 378 11.83 -15.20 -0.96
CA PRO A 378 13.07 -14.91 -1.67
C PRO A 378 13.48 -13.44 -1.63
N THR A 379 12.53 -12.52 -1.38
CA THR A 379 12.81 -11.10 -1.22
C THR A 379 12.67 -10.72 0.25
N GLY A 380 13.78 -10.26 0.86
CA GLY A 380 13.80 -9.75 2.22
C GLY A 380 13.00 -8.46 2.39
N TRP A 381 12.50 -8.22 3.60
CA TRP A 381 11.71 -7.04 3.94
C TRP A 381 12.50 -5.73 3.78
N ASN A 382 13.76 -5.70 4.19
CA ASN A 382 14.64 -4.54 4.08
C ASN A 382 14.91 -4.20 2.61
N TYR A 383 15.20 -5.19 1.77
CA TYR A 383 15.35 -4.99 0.33
C TYR A 383 14.05 -4.50 -0.34
N TYR A 384 12.90 -5.05 0.06
CA TYR A 384 11.61 -4.68 -0.50
C TYR A 384 11.16 -3.26 -0.11
N SER A 385 11.36 -2.87 1.16
CA SER A 385 10.79 -1.65 1.74
C SER A 385 11.71 -0.43 1.71
N ARG A 386 13.01 -0.60 1.42
CA ARG A 386 14.00 0.50 1.42
C ARG A 386 14.51 0.74 0.00
N PRO A 387 14.18 1.89 -0.63
CA PRO A 387 14.73 2.28 -1.93
C PRO A 387 16.26 2.21 -2.00
N ALA A 388 16.95 2.60 -0.92
CA ALA A 388 18.42 2.57 -0.84
C ALA A 388 19.03 1.17 -1.04
N MET A 389 18.32 0.09 -0.70
CA MET A 389 18.82 -1.28 -0.88
C MET A 389 18.68 -1.78 -2.32
N GLN A 390 17.81 -1.15 -3.12
CA GLN A 390 17.50 -1.54 -4.51
C GLN A 390 18.44 -0.88 -5.52
N THR A 391 19.33 0.01 -5.08
CA THR A 391 20.27 0.71 -5.96
C THR A 391 21.39 -0.21 -6.42
N VAL A 392 21.68 -0.18 -7.71
CA VAL A 392 22.73 -0.97 -8.36
C VAL A 392 24.09 -0.31 -8.17
N MET A 393 24.22 0.99 -8.48
CA MET A 393 25.46 1.73 -8.30
C MET A 393 25.51 2.36 -6.91
N LYS A 394 26.69 2.39 -6.30
CA LYS A 394 26.90 2.98 -4.96
C LYS A 394 28.14 3.86 -4.96
N LEU A 395 27.93 5.15 -4.73
CA LEU A 395 28.98 6.13 -4.47
C LEU A 395 29.06 6.36 -2.96
N ARG A 396 30.19 5.99 -2.35
CA ARG A 396 30.40 6.13 -0.90
C ARG A 396 31.53 7.08 -0.58
N VAL A 397 31.33 7.93 0.42
CA VAL A 397 32.42 8.67 1.06
C VAL A 397 33.13 7.71 2.02
N GLU A 398 34.37 7.33 1.69
CA GLU A 398 35.14 6.32 2.44
C GLU A 398 36.00 6.94 3.54
N ASP A 399 36.50 8.15 3.32
CA ASP A 399 37.29 8.87 4.32
C ASP A 399 37.11 10.38 4.17
N VAL A 400 37.36 11.09 5.26
CA VAL A 400 37.21 12.55 5.39
C VAL A 400 38.46 13.18 5.99
N LEU A 401 38.57 14.50 5.92
CA LEU A 401 39.73 15.23 6.44
C LEU A 401 39.89 15.05 7.97
N SER A 402 38.79 15.12 8.72
CA SER A 402 38.73 14.85 10.16
C SER A 402 37.27 14.58 10.61
N PRO A 403 37.02 14.06 11.82
CA PRO A 403 35.66 13.94 12.35
C PRO A 403 34.90 15.27 12.40
N GLU A 404 35.60 16.39 12.60
CA GLU A 404 35.03 17.74 12.64
C GLU A 404 34.88 18.36 11.24
N ASP A 405 35.77 17.99 10.31
CA ASP A 405 35.70 18.39 8.90
C ASP A 405 35.42 17.18 7.99
N GLN A 406 34.14 16.96 7.75
CA GLN A 406 33.61 15.89 6.90
C GLN A 406 33.91 16.06 5.40
N THR A 407 34.85 16.94 5.00
CA THR A 407 35.28 17.07 3.60
C THR A 407 35.88 15.75 3.10
N PRO A 408 35.30 15.11 2.07
CA PRO A 408 35.76 13.81 1.58
C PRO A 408 37.22 13.83 1.11
N THR A 409 38.05 12.91 1.60
CA THR A 409 39.41 12.63 1.12
C THR A 409 39.47 11.43 0.19
N SER A 410 38.52 10.50 0.35
CA SER A 410 38.38 9.32 -0.48
C SER A 410 36.92 8.99 -0.73
N ILE A 411 36.62 8.55 -1.96
CA ILE A 411 35.31 8.03 -2.35
C ILE A 411 35.49 6.67 -2.98
N SER A 412 34.48 5.81 -2.87
CA SER A 412 34.41 4.58 -3.66
C SER A 412 33.17 4.57 -4.54
N PHE A 413 33.30 3.95 -5.70
CA PHE A 413 32.23 3.76 -6.65
C PHE A 413 32.09 2.28 -6.96
N ALA A 414 30.95 1.71 -6.60
CA ALA A 414 30.57 0.34 -6.94
C ALA A 414 29.54 0.33 -8.08
N PHE A 415 29.68 -0.62 -9.00
CA PHE A 415 28.85 -0.78 -10.20
C PHE A 415 28.85 -2.24 -10.67
N LEU A 416 27.93 -2.62 -11.57
CA LEU A 416 27.93 -3.96 -12.17
C LEU A 416 28.75 -3.99 -13.47
N ALA A 417 29.55 -5.05 -13.64
CA ALA A 417 30.26 -5.38 -14.86
C ALA A 417 30.20 -6.90 -15.10
N GLY A 418 29.53 -7.31 -16.18
CA GLY A 418 29.22 -8.72 -16.45
C GLY A 418 28.28 -9.34 -15.40
N GLY A 419 27.42 -8.53 -14.79
CA GLY A 419 26.52 -8.94 -13.69
C GLY A 419 27.21 -9.11 -12.33
N ILE A 420 28.50 -8.77 -12.21
CA ILE A 420 29.27 -8.86 -10.96
C ILE A 420 29.58 -7.44 -10.47
N GLU A 421 29.38 -7.20 -9.17
CA GLU A 421 29.73 -5.93 -8.54
C GLU A 421 31.25 -5.73 -8.53
N ARG A 422 31.69 -4.59 -9.05
CA ARG A 422 33.08 -4.10 -9.00
C ARG A 422 33.12 -2.78 -8.25
N LYS A 423 34.18 -2.57 -7.48
CA LYS A 423 34.39 -1.37 -6.67
C LYS A 423 35.72 -0.71 -7.04
N ILE A 424 35.70 0.59 -7.27
CA ILE A 424 36.90 1.41 -7.51
C ILE A 424 36.96 2.49 -6.43
N THR A 425 38.13 2.67 -5.80
CA THR A 425 38.36 3.71 -4.79
C THR A 425 39.21 4.83 -5.38
N TYR A 426 38.76 6.08 -5.20
CA TYR A 426 39.45 7.29 -5.59
C TYR A 426 39.91 8.05 -4.34
N THR A 427 41.16 8.50 -4.35
CA THR A 427 41.79 9.23 -3.24
C THR A 427 42.38 10.53 -3.76
N ARG A 428 42.13 11.63 -3.04
CA ARG A 428 42.65 12.95 -3.38
C ARG A 428 44.19 12.95 -3.42
N GLY A 429 44.74 13.65 -4.41
CA GLY A 429 46.20 13.74 -4.62
C GLY A 429 46.83 12.48 -5.24
N ASN A 430 46.04 11.44 -5.52
CA ASN A 430 46.50 10.22 -6.18
C ASN A 430 45.74 10.00 -7.50
N ASN A 431 44.64 9.25 -7.46
CA ASN A 431 43.87 8.84 -8.63
C ASN A 431 42.52 9.55 -8.76
N TRP A 432 42.15 10.44 -7.83
CA TRP A 432 40.96 11.29 -7.96
C TRP A 432 41.30 12.51 -8.85
N PRO A 433 40.77 12.61 -10.08
CA PRO A 433 41.08 13.71 -10.99
C PRO A 433 40.61 15.05 -10.45
N THR A 434 41.41 16.10 -10.65
CA THR A 434 41.01 17.47 -10.32
C THR A 434 40.08 18.02 -11.41
N SER A 435 39.06 18.79 -11.02
CA SER A 435 38.01 19.30 -11.90
C SER A 435 38.52 20.10 -13.11
N GLY A 436 39.64 20.83 -12.95
CA GLY A 436 40.28 21.63 -14.01
C GLY A 436 41.17 20.86 -15.00
N SER A 437 41.33 19.55 -14.83
CA SER A 437 42.16 18.71 -15.73
C SER A 437 41.33 18.09 -16.87
N ALA A 438 41.99 17.69 -17.96
CA ALA A 438 41.33 16.98 -19.06
C ALA A 438 40.65 15.67 -18.60
N SER A 439 41.28 14.94 -17.69
CA SER A 439 40.70 13.74 -17.06
C SER A 439 39.53 14.10 -16.13
N GLY A 440 39.60 15.23 -15.42
CA GLY A 440 38.51 15.74 -14.59
C GLY A 440 37.27 16.16 -15.37
N ALA A 441 37.45 16.66 -16.60
CA ALA A 441 36.34 17.00 -17.49
C ALA A 441 35.47 15.77 -17.86
N LEU A 442 36.07 14.58 -17.89
CA LEU A 442 35.36 13.32 -18.17
C LEU A 442 34.90 12.60 -16.89
N PHE A 443 35.47 12.95 -15.73
CA PHE A 443 35.15 12.30 -14.47
C PHE A 443 33.83 12.82 -13.88
N PRO A 444 32.92 11.94 -13.41
CA PRO A 444 31.60 12.36 -12.96
C PRO A 444 31.52 12.83 -11.49
N PHE A 445 32.56 12.66 -10.68
CA PHE A 445 32.50 12.92 -9.22
C PHE A 445 33.52 13.98 -8.79
N HIS A 446 33.08 15.14 -8.32
CA HIS A 446 33.98 16.21 -7.88
C HIS A 446 33.56 16.78 -6.53
N LEU A 447 34.51 17.39 -5.82
CA LEU A 447 34.18 18.20 -4.67
C LEU A 447 33.93 19.63 -5.12
N GLU A 448 32.87 20.22 -4.58
CA GLU A 448 32.53 21.61 -4.82
C GLU A 448 32.23 22.28 -3.47
N SER A 449 32.80 23.46 -3.28
CA SER A 449 32.57 24.30 -2.11
C SER A 449 32.12 25.72 -2.49
N ASP A 450 32.00 25.98 -3.79
CA ASP A 450 31.78 27.33 -4.29
C ASP A 450 30.29 27.68 -4.24
N ASN A 451 29.95 28.81 -3.61
CA ASN A 451 28.61 29.38 -3.50
C ASN A 451 27.61 28.64 -2.58
N ILE A 452 28.02 27.57 -1.89
CA ILE A 452 27.25 26.94 -0.83
C ILE A 452 28.14 26.93 0.41
N GLU A 453 27.66 27.45 1.54
CA GLU A 453 28.38 27.43 2.83
C GLU A 453 28.50 26.01 3.43
N ARG A 454 28.51 24.96 2.60
CA ARG A 454 28.51 23.55 2.97
C ARG A 454 29.53 22.77 2.13
N ARG A 455 30.00 21.66 2.70
CA ARG A 455 30.88 20.72 1.98
C ARG A 455 30.03 19.89 1.03
N ALA A 456 30.24 20.00 -0.28
CA ALA A 456 29.41 19.29 -1.24
C ALA A 456 30.18 18.31 -2.13
N LEU A 457 29.59 17.14 -2.32
CA LEU A 457 29.96 16.20 -3.36
C LEU A 457 29.09 16.47 -4.58
N SER A 458 29.70 16.80 -5.70
CA SER A 458 29.02 17.02 -6.98
C SER A 458 29.06 15.76 -7.83
N VAL A 459 27.89 15.41 -8.38
CA VAL A 459 27.71 14.28 -9.29
C VAL A 459 27.21 14.79 -10.63
N TYR A 460 28.02 14.61 -11.67
CA TYR A 460 27.74 15.00 -13.05
C TYR A 460 27.09 13.84 -13.79
N LEU A 461 25.75 13.78 -13.75
CA LEU A 461 25.00 12.64 -14.27
C LEU A 461 25.09 12.49 -15.79
N GLY A 462 25.18 13.59 -16.55
CA GLY A 462 25.38 13.54 -18.00
C GLY A 462 26.71 12.93 -18.44
N ARG A 463 27.72 12.88 -17.55
CA ARG A 463 29.03 12.26 -17.82
C ARG A 463 29.07 10.77 -17.45
N LEU A 464 28.16 10.34 -16.59
CA LEU A 464 28.14 8.99 -16.03
C LEU A 464 28.02 7.88 -17.10
N PRO A 465 27.17 7.99 -18.16
CA PRO A 465 27.08 6.95 -19.19
C PRO A 465 28.39 6.70 -19.93
N ALA A 466 29.07 7.77 -20.38
CA ALA A 466 30.35 7.66 -21.06
C ALA A 466 31.44 7.13 -20.13
N PHE A 467 31.42 7.55 -18.86
CA PHE A 467 32.34 7.05 -17.85
C PHE A 467 32.16 5.55 -17.57
N LEU A 468 30.92 5.08 -17.39
CA LEU A 468 30.59 3.65 -17.21
C LEU A 468 31.10 2.80 -18.37
N ALA A 469 30.92 3.27 -19.61
CA ALA A 469 31.45 2.59 -20.79
C ALA A 469 32.99 2.52 -20.76
N SER A 470 33.67 3.61 -20.35
CA SER A 470 35.12 3.67 -20.30
C SER A 470 35.77 2.71 -19.29
N ILE A 471 35.06 2.35 -18.21
CA ILE A 471 35.53 1.43 -17.18
C ILE A 471 35.07 -0.02 -17.40
N GLY A 472 34.38 -0.29 -18.52
CA GLY A 472 33.86 -1.62 -18.85
C GLY A 472 32.70 -2.08 -17.97
N ALA A 473 31.86 -1.13 -17.51
CA ALA A 473 30.64 -1.43 -16.77
C ALA A 473 29.54 -1.97 -17.71
N ASP A 474 28.55 -2.64 -17.11
CA ASP A 474 27.31 -3.02 -17.79
C ASP A 474 26.56 -1.78 -18.29
N PRO A 475 25.71 -1.93 -19.33
CA PRO A 475 24.96 -0.82 -19.91
C PRO A 475 24.09 -0.09 -18.88
N THR A 476 23.72 1.15 -19.21
CA THR A 476 22.85 2.01 -18.39
C THR A 476 21.43 1.48 -18.21
N SER A 477 21.02 0.42 -18.93
CA SER A 477 19.79 -0.32 -18.64
C SER A 477 19.89 -1.19 -17.39
N VAL A 478 21.10 -1.55 -16.98
CA VAL A 478 21.41 -2.31 -15.74
C VAL A 478 21.92 -1.36 -14.67
N ASN A 479 22.91 -0.52 -14.99
CA ASN A 479 23.45 0.50 -14.10
C ASN A 479 22.59 1.77 -14.14
N ASN A 480 21.32 1.65 -13.71
CA ASN A 480 20.29 2.68 -13.83
C ASN A 480 19.86 3.32 -12.49
N SER A 481 20.53 3.00 -11.40
CA SER A 481 20.22 3.54 -10.08
C SER A 481 21.48 3.82 -9.27
N LEU A 482 21.51 4.94 -8.54
CA LEU A 482 22.65 5.42 -7.79
C LEU A 482 22.29 5.71 -6.33
N MET A 483 23.02 5.08 -5.41
CA MET A 483 23.05 5.47 -4.00
C MET A 483 24.26 6.36 -3.74
N VAL A 484 24.05 7.51 -3.09
CA VAL A 484 25.15 8.36 -2.61
C VAL A 484 25.06 8.44 -1.09
N ASN A 485 26.01 7.83 -0.37
CA ASN A 485 25.99 7.72 1.10
C ASN A 485 27.39 7.92 1.72
N ALA A 486 27.43 8.13 3.04
CA ALA A 486 28.66 8.18 3.83
C ALA A 486 28.97 6.80 4.42
N ASN A 487 30.22 6.32 4.36
CA ASN A 487 30.60 5.05 4.97
C ASN A 487 30.84 5.18 6.48
N TYR A 488 29.81 5.56 7.22
CA TYR A 488 29.87 5.75 8.68
C TYR A 488 29.99 4.44 9.46
N ARG A 489 29.68 3.30 8.82
CA ARG A 489 29.68 1.98 9.46
C ARG A 489 31.10 1.43 9.59
N ASP A 490 31.90 1.53 8.52
CA ASP A 490 33.24 0.94 8.48
C ASP A 490 34.34 1.95 8.84
N ASN A 491 34.04 3.26 8.83
CA ASN A 491 34.97 4.32 9.21
C ASN A 491 34.36 5.26 10.27
N VAL A 492 34.88 5.19 11.50
CA VAL A 492 34.42 6.00 12.64
C VAL A 492 34.64 7.51 12.47
N ARG A 493 35.51 7.93 11.55
CA ARG A 493 35.73 9.36 11.25
C ARG A 493 34.62 9.95 10.41
N VAL A 494 33.91 9.11 9.66
CA VAL A 494 32.79 9.49 8.80
C VAL A 494 31.52 9.43 9.63
N LEU A 495 30.81 10.56 9.74
CA LEU A 495 29.59 10.64 10.54
C LEU A 495 28.37 10.16 9.75
N LYS A 496 27.38 9.58 10.46
CA LYS A 496 26.08 9.26 9.87
C LYS A 496 25.37 10.57 9.47
N PRO A 497 24.88 10.72 8.23
CA PRO A 497 24.20 11.94 7.80
C PRO A 497 22.94 12.21 8.62
N ASN A 498 22.70 13.46 9.03
CA ASN A 498 21.52 13.83 9.79
C ASN A 498 20.33 14.13 8.87
N ILE A 499 19.13 13.80 9.34
CA ILE A 499 17.86 14.14 8.69
C ILE A 499 16.97 14.80 9.76
N PRO A 500 16.76 16.13 9.73
CA PRO A 500 17.23 17.12 8.76
C PRO A 500 18.75 17.37 8.79
N SER A 501 19.29 17.87 7.67
CA SER A 501 20.74 18.00 7.44
C SER A 501 21.36 19.22 8.14
N LEU A 502 22.40 18.99 8.93
CA LEU A 502 23.18 20.03 9.61
C LEU A 502 24.11 20.78 8.64
N SER A 503 24.63 21.95 9.04
CA SER A 503 25.55 22.74 8.21
C SER A 503 26.91 22.08 7.99
N SER A 504 27.36 21.27 8.95
CA SER A 504 28.59 20.49 8.87
C SER A 504 28.47 19.22 8.03
N ASP A 505 27.24 18.79 7.73
CA ASP A 505 27.01 17.56 6.98
C ASP A 505 27.37 17.74 5.50
N ILE A 506 27.78 16.63 4.88
CA ILE A 506 28.03 16.57 3.44
C ILE A 506 26.71 16.81 2.70
N ALA A 507 26.74 17.68 1.70
CA ALA A 507 25.66 17.89 0.77
C ALA A 507 25.92 17.21 -0.58
N LEU A 508 24.87 16.92 -1.33
CA LEU A 508 24.95 16.42 -2.70
C LEU A 508 24.57 17.53 -3.68
N ILE A 509 25.38 17.75 -4.71
CA ILE A 509 25.05 18.65 -5.83
C ILE A 509 24.86 17.79 -7.08
N MET A 510 23.74 17.95 -7.76
CA MET A 510 23.51 17.32 -9.05
C MET A 510 23.81 18.30 -10.18
N ARG A 511 24.71 17.90 -11.10
CA ARG A 511 25.09 18.65 -12.30
C ARG A 511 24.89 17.81 -13.57
N ASP A 512 24.87 18.48 -14.71
CA ASP A 512 24.65 17.89 -16.03
C ASP A 512 23.39 17.00 -16.07
N THR A 513 22.29 17.47 -15.47
CA THR A 513 21.02 16.75 -15.32
C THR A 513 20.01 17.01 -16.42
N LYS A 514 20.38 17.74 -17.46
CA LYS A 514 19.45 18.16 -18.51
C LYS A 514 18.87 16.97 -19.30
N ASP A 515 19.71 15.99 -19.60
CA ASP A 515 19.42 14.89 -20.50
C ASP A 515 19.62 13.53 -19.80
N PHE A 516 18.53 12.77 -19.69
CA PHE A 516 18.55 11.40 -19.15
C PHE A 516 18.25 10.35 -20.23
N THR A 517 18.18 10.73 -21.51
CA THR A 517 17.95 9.78 -22.61
C THR A 517 18.96 8.62 -22.70
N PRO A 518 20.22 8.72 -22.21
CA PRO A 518 21.10 7.56 -22.11
C PRO A 518 20.61 6.46 -21.16
N PHE A 519 19.69 6.77 -20.25
CA PHE A 519 19.08 5.81 -19.31
C PHE A 519 17.71 5.36 -19.83
N SER A 520 17.71 4.47 -20.82
CA SER A 520 16.47 4.02 -21.50
C SER A 520 15.48 3.29 -20.61
N SER A 521 15.93 2.69 -19.52
CA SER A 521 15.08 2.06 -18.50
C SER A 521 14.73 2.99 -17.34
N GLY A 522 15.02 4.30 -17.47
CA GLY A 522 14.88 5.30 -16.41
C GLY A 522 16.08 5.41 -15.47
N PHE A 523 16.01 6.37 -14.53
CA PHE A 523 17.08 6.61 -13.56
C PHE A 523 16.56 6.87 -12.14
N SER A 524 17.16 6.24 -11.13
CA SER A 524 16.80 6.46 -9.73
C SER A 524 17.99 6.92 -8.89
N LEU A 525 17.85 8.04 -8.17
CA LEU A 525 18.82 8.49 -7.17
C LEU A 525 18.25 8.30 -5.77
N VAL A 526 19.05 7.72 -4.89
CA VAL A 526 18.77 7.64 -3.45
C VAL A 526 19.94 8.25 -2.68
N THR A 527 19.67 9.12 -1.72
CA THR A 527 20.69 9.65 -0.83
C THR A 527 20.09 10.13 0.48
N PRO A 528 20.80 9.99 1.62
CA PRO A 528 20.43 10.63 2.88
C PRO A 528 20.97 12.07 2.98
N PHE A 529 21.72 12.55 1.99
CA PHE A 529 22.22 13.92 1.98
C PHE A 529 21.15 14.92 1.53
N ARG A 530 21.31 16.18 1.94
CA ARG A 530 20.59 17.30 1.32
C ARG A 530 21.07 17.45 -0.12
N THR A 531 20.14 17.49 -1.06
CA THR A 531 20.44 17.53 -2.50
C THR A 531 20.10 18.88 -3.11
N TYR A 532 21.07 19.46 -3.81
CA TYR A 532 20.95 20.67 -4.60
C TYR A 532 20.81 20.33 -6.09
N LEU A 533 19.71 20.77 -6.69
CA LEU A 533 19.43 20.67 -8.12
C LEU A 533 19.85 22.00 -8.77
N VAL A 534 21.01 22.02 -9.42
CA VAL A 534 21.62 23.28 -9.89
C VAL A 534 20.98 23.79 -11.18
N ASN A 535 20.72 22.89 -12.12
CA ASN A 535 20.24 23.18 -13.46
C ASN A 535 18.92 22.44 -13.72
N ASP A 536 18.33 22.67 -14.89
CA ASP A 536 17.18 21.91 -15.37
C ASP A 536 17.43 20.40 -15.30
N VAL A 537 16.40 19.67 -14.88
CA VAL A 537 16.45 18.22 -14.68
C VAL A 537 15.48 17.57 -15.67
N ASN A 538 15.99 16.66 -16.50
CA ASN A 538 15.22 15.81 -17.40
C ASN A 538 14.23 16.56 -18.31
N ILE A 539 14.77 17.47 -19.13
CA ILE A 539 13.97 18.29 -20.07
C ILE A 539 14.15 17.89 -21.53
N VAL A 540 14.88 16.80 -21.80
CA VAL A 540 15.05 16.24 -23.15
C VAL A 540 14.14 15.03 -23.28
N PRO A 541 13.16 15.05 -24.21
CA PRO A 541 12.29 13.90 -24.44
C PRO A 541 13.07 12.75 -25.11
N MET A 542 12.73 11.53 -24.74
CA MET A 542 13.22 10.31 -25.38
C MET A 542 12.41 9.96 -26.63
N ASP A 543 11.11 10.23 -26.60
CA ASP A 543 10.20 9.93 -27.70
C ASP A 543 8.99 10.89 -27.67
N THR A 544 8.09 10.75 -28.64
CA THR A 544 6.79 11.41 -28.67
C THR A 544 5.70 10.35 -28.69
N ASP A 545 4.72 10.45 -27.79
CA ASP A 545 3.62 9.50 -27.73
C ASP A 545 2.67 9.62 -28.94
N SER A 546 1.72 8.69 -29.05
CA SER A 546 0.71 8.66 -30.11
C SER A 546 -0.21 9.88 -30.13
N GLN A 547 -0.19 10.71 -29.09
CA GLN A 547 -0.96 11.95 -28.95
C GLN A 547 -0.10 13.20 -29.21
N GLY A 548 1.16 13.04 -29.64
CA GLY A 548 2.07 14.14 -29.91
C GLY A 548 2.69 14.77 -28.66
N ARG A 549 2.64 14.10 -27.50
CA ARG A 549 3.23 14.58 -26.25
C ARG A 549 4.62 14.01 -26.05
N ASP A 550 5.51 14.86 -25.58
CA ASP A 550 6.88 14.50 -25.22
C ASP A 550 6.91 13.45 -24.10
N VAL A 551 7.57 12.33 -24.35
CA VAL A 551 7.82 11.25 -23.38
C VAL A 551 9.22 11.41 -22.86
N PHE A 552 9.33 11.64 -21.55
CA PHE A 552 10.62 11.78 -20.87
C PHE A 552 11.03 10.45 -20.22
N PRO A 553 12.33 10.15 -20.12
CA PRO A 553 12.83 9.02 -19.34
C PRO A 553 12.28 9.07 -17.89
N PRO A 554 11.79 7.96 -17.32
CA PRO A 554 11.22 7.99 -15.99
C PRO A 554 12.34 8.14 -14.95
N ILE A 555 12.18 9.12 -14.05
CA ILE A 555 13.17 9.40 -13.00
C ILE A 555 12.55 9.37 -11.60
N SER A 556 13.30 8.90 -10.60
CA SER A 556 12.94 9.06 -9.19
C SER A 556 14.10 9.62 -8.36
N LEU A 557 13.78 10.59 -7.50
CA LEU A 557 14.73 11.27 -6.62
C LEU A 557 14.30 11.11 -5.15
N PHE A 558 14.88 10.13 -4.47
CA PHE A 558 14.69 9.87 -3.05
C PHE A 558 15.73 10.64 -2.25
N THR A 559 15.32 11.80 -1.76
CA THR A 559 16.19 12.71 -1.00
C THR A 559 15.39 13.26 0.19
N PRO A 560 15.96 13.31 1.40
CA PRO A 560 15.27 13.89 2.56
C PRO A 560 14.99 15.38 2.38
N GLU A 561 15.91 16.11 1.75
CA GLU A 561 15.76 17.55 1.50
C GLU A 561 16.20 17.89 0.07
N LYS A 562 15.32 18.59 -0.65
CA LYS A 562 15.60 19.14 -1.98
C LYS A 562 15.80 20.65 -1.89
N ARG A 563 16.80 21.14 -2.60
CA ARG A 563 17.09 22.58 -2.79
C ARG A 563 17.24 22.85 -4.27
N PHE A 564 16.66 23.96 -4.71
CA PHE A 564 16.71 24.35 -6.11
C PHE A 564 17.69 25.51 -6.27
N GLY A 565 18.69 25.30 -7.12
CA GLY A 565 19.77 26.24 -7.40
C GLY A 565 20.81 26.33 -6.29
N ILE A 566 21.84 27.14 -6.57
CA ILE A 566 22.99 27.40 -5.69
C ILE A 566 23.30 28.90 -5.57
N ARG A 567 22.42 29.76 -6.08
CA ARG A 567 22.58 31.22 -6.07
C ARG A 567 21.50 31.86 -5.21
N ASP A 568 21.81 32.99 -4.57
CA ASP A 568 20.89 33.88 -3.81
C ASP A 568 19.83 34.60 -4.69
N GLN A 569 19.53 34.08 -5.89
CA GLN A 569 18.57 34.70 -6.79
C GLN A 569 17.25 33.94 -6.78
N PRO A 570 16.11 34.65 -6.76
CA PRO A 570 14.81 34.01 -6.71
C PRO A 570 14.48 33.36 -8.06
N MET A 571 14.57 32.03 -8.12
CA MET A 571 14.36 31.23 -9.32
C MET A 571 12.89 30.85 -9.53
N ASN A 572 12.52 30.71 -10.80
CA ASN A 572 11.25 30.12 -11.19
C ASN A 572 11.40 28.60 -11.25
N ILE A 573 10.50 27.88 -10.59
CA ILE A 573 10.52 26.41 -10.57
C ILE A 573 9.27 25.92 -11.30
N THR A 574 9.48 25.15 -12.36
CA THR A 574 8.42 24.40 -13.02
C THR A 574 8.63 22.91 -12.77
N LEU A 575 7.67 22.28 -12.11
CA LEU A 575 7.70 20.86 -11.78
C LEU A 575 6.61 20.13 -12.56
N LYS A 576 6.96 19.01 -13.19
CA LYS A 576 6.04 18.12 -13.89
C LYS A 576 6.23 16.70 -13.40
N GLY A 577 5.15 15.96 -13.16
CA GLY A 577 5.20 14.56 -12.73
C GLY A 577 4.54 14.32 -11.37
N GLN A 578 5.29 13.79 -10.40
CA GLN A 578 4.73 13.36 -9.11
C GLN A 578 5.53 13.90 -7.93
N VAL A 579 4.85 14.16 -6.81
CA VAL A 579 5.49 14.51 -5.55
C VAL A 579 5.00 13.59 -4.44
N ASN A 580 5.95 12.92 -3.78
CA ASN A 580 5.67 11.98 -2.72
C ASN A 580 6.46 12.32 -1.44
N HIS A 581 5.79 12.21 -0.30
CA HIS A 581 6.37 12.44 1.02
C HIS A 581 6.47 11.12 1.83
N VAL A 582 7.69 10.80 2.27
CA VAL A 582 8.03 9.52 2.92
C VAL A 582 8.03 9.63 4.46
N GLY A 583 7.87 10.84 5.01
CA GLY A 583 7.93 11.08 6.45
C GLY A 583 6.78 10.43 7.23
N LYS A 584 7.10 9.88 8.41
CA LYS A 584 6.18 9.17 9.32
C LYS A 584 5.75 9.97 10.55
N GLY A 585 6.36 11.12 10.81
CA GLY A 585 6.06 11.91 12.01
C GLY A 585 4.59 12.35 12.00
N SER A 586 3.85 12.04 13.07
CA SER A 586 2.45 12.47 13.24
C SER A 586 2.32 13.97 13.52
N ASP A 587 3.40 14.58 14.00
CA ASP A 587 3.37 15.92 14.61
C ASP A 587 3.86 17.02 13.64
N GLN A 588 4.34 16.63 12.46
CA GLN A 588 4.73 17.55 11.40
C GLN A 588 3.82 17.34 10.19
N ASN A 589 2.97 18.32 9.93
CA ASN A 589 2.20 18.37 8.71
C ASN A 589 3.13 18.72 7.55
N ALA A 590 3.25 17.82 6.58
CA ALA A 590 4.02 18.08 5.38
C ALA A 590 3.25 19.03 4.45
N ARG A 591 3.94 20.01 3.88
CA ARG A 591 3.45 20.84 2.77
C ARG A 591 4.29 20.49 1.53
N PRO A 592 3.79 19.66 0.60
CA PRO A 592 4.61 18.99 -0.42
C PRO A 592 5.17 19.95 -1.48
N LEU A 593 4.61 21.16 -1.59
CA LEU A 593 5.00 22.18 -2.57
C LEU A 593 5.74 23.37 -1.95
N ASP A 594 6.18 23.24 -0.71
CA ASP A 594 7.03 24.25 -0.06
C ASP A 594 8.49 24.01 -0.46
N LEU A 595 8.84 24.60 -1.60
CA LEU A 595 10.17 24.48 -2.18
C LEU A 595 11.10 25.53 -1.57
N ARG A 596 12.34 25.14 -1.32
CA ARG A 596 13.39 26.04 -0.82
C ARG A 596 14.51 26.21 -1.83
N SER A 597 15.02 27.42 -1.92
CA SER A 597 16.18 27.77 -2.74
C SER A 597 17.49 27.28 -2.12
N GLY A 598 18.58 27.34 -2.89
CA GLY A 598 19.93 27.05 -2.40
C GLY A 598 20.34 27.88 -1.16
N ALA A 599 19.81 29.10 -1.02
CA ALA A 599 20.07 30.03 0.08
C ALA A 599 19.32 29.70 1.38
N ASN A 600 18.50 28.64 1.39
CA ASN A 600 17.53 28.25 2.43
C ASN A 600 16.27 29.11 2.53
N ASP A 601 16.13 30.14 1.68
CA ASP A 601 14.89 30.91 1.59
C ASP A 601 13.77 30.11 0.92
N GLU A 602 12.55 30.30 1.39
CA GLU A 602 11.34 29.77 0.74
C GLU A 602 11.20 30.41 -0.65
N VAL A 603 10.85 29.58 -1.63
CA VAL A 603 10.57 30.08 -2.98
C VAL A 603 9.19 30.72 -2.97
N LEU A 604 9.11 31.98 -3.40
CA LEU A 604 7.85 32.72 -3.49
C LEU A 604 6.81 31.94 -4.31
N ALA A 605 5.57 31.84 -3.82
CA ALA A 605 4.50 31.06 -4.43
C ALA A 605 4.27 31.40 -5.91
N GLY A 606 4.30 32.69 -6.29
CA GLY A 606 4.17 33.14 -7.68
C GLY A 606 5.30 32.70 -8.62
N LYS A 607 6.37 32.08 -8.10
CA LYS A 607 7.48 31.52 -8.86
C LYS A 607 7.44 30.00 -8.96
N ILE A 608 6.47 29.35 -8.32
CA ILE A 608 6.26 27.90 -8.35
C ILE A 608 5.14 27.59 -9.34
N LYS A 609 5.45 26.76 -10.34
CA LYS A 609 4.47 26.17 -11.24
C LYS A 609 4.56 24.65 -11.14
N ALA A 610 3.45 23.98 -10.89
CA ALA A 610 3.42 22.52 -10.82
C ALA A 610 2.32 21.95 -11.71
N ASP A 611 2.64 20.92 -12.48
CA ASP A 611 1.69 20.11 -13.25
C ASP A 611 1.87 18.65 -12.84
N LEU A 612 1.07 18.22 -11.86
CA LEU A 612 1.17 16.92 -11.23
C LEU A 612 0.15 15.96 -11.83
N TYR A 613 0.60 14.77 -12.23
CA TYR A 613 -0.26 13.77 -12.85
C TYR A 613 0.12 12.36 -12.41
N SER A 614 -0.88 11.47 -12.45
CA SER A 614 -0.71 10.07 -12.08
C SER A 614 -0.04 9.27 -13.21
N ILE A 615 0.76 8.27 -12.85
CA ILE A 615 1.32 7.30 -13.80
C ILE A 615 0.22 6.32 -14.18
N THR A 616 0.04 6.11 -15.48
CA THR A 616 -1.01 5.22 -16.01
C THR A 616 -0.45 3.97 -16.67
N THR A 617 0.80 4.00 -17.14
CA THR A 617 1.44 2.88 -17.83
C THR A 617 2.70 2.40 -17.09
N PRO A 618 3.05 1.10 -17.17
CA PRO A 618 4.23 0.57 -16.47
C PRO A 618 5.56 1.15 -16.96
N GLU A 619 5.62 1.62 -18.21
CA GLU A 619 6.83 2.19 -18.82
C GLU A 619 7.21 3.56 -18.22
N GLN A 620 6.25 4.25 -17.60
CA GLN A 620 6.48 5.51 -16.90
C GLN A 620 7.02 5.30 -15.48
N LEU A 621 7.09 4.06 -15.00
CA LEU A 621 7.63 3.77 -13.67
C LEU A 621 9.16 3.89 -13.67
N PRO A 622 9.73 4.65 -12.73
CA PRO A 622 11.17 4.69 -12.56
C PRO A 622 11.69 3.34 -12.01
N PRO A 623 12.98 3.02 -12.21
CA PRO A 623 13.59 1.77 -11.76
C PRO A 623 13.29 1.41 -10.30
N ILE A 624 13.30 2.42 -9.44
CA ILE A 624 12.95 2.32 -8.03
C ILE A 624 11.75 3.21 -7.76
N SER A 625 10.69 2.60 -7.23
CA SER A 625 9.46 3.26 -6.83
C SER A 625 9.11 2.89 -5.39
N GLN A 626 8.55 3.82 -4.62
CA GLN A 626 8.01 3.49 -3.31
C GLN A 626 6.82 2.55 -3.48
N MET A 627 6.77 1.47 -2.70
CA MET A 627 5.69 0.49 -2.76
C MET A 627 4.58 0.83 -1.75
N ASN A 628 3.34 0.52 -2.12
CA ASN A 628 2.18 0.56 -1.24
C ASN A 628 1.40 -0.75 -1.41
N TRP A 629 0.70 -1.19 -0.35
CA TRP A 629 -0.17 -2.36 -0.42
C TRP A 629 -1.63 -1.94 -0.32
N LEU A 630 -2.41 -2.27 -1.34
CA LEU A 630 -3.87 -2.26 -1.28
C LEU A 630 -4.34 -3.69 -1.05
N VAL A 631 -5.01 -3.92 0.07
CA VAL A 631 -5.48 -5.24 0.51
C VAL A 631 -6.99 -5.26 0.38
N VAL A 632 -7.53 -6.26 -0.32
CA VAL A 632 -8.96 -6.39 -0.60
C VAL A 632 -9.39 -7.84 -0.42
N ILE A 633 -10.59 -8.05 0.11
CA ILE A 633 -11.27 -9.34 0.10
C ILE A 633 -12.52 -9.23 -0.77
N GLU A 634 -12.61 -10.09 -1.79
CA GLU A 634 -13.72 -10.15 -2.74
C GLU A 634 -14.42 -11.50 -2.62
N GLN A 635 -15.75 -11.51 -2.66
CA GLN A 635 -16.51 -12.75 -2.81
C GLN A 635 -16.54 -13.15 -4.29
N VAL A 636 -16.37 -14.43 -4.59
CA VAL A 636 -16.44 -14.97 -5.96
C VAL A 636 -17.49 -16.06 -6.04
N ASP A 637 -18.35 -15.96 -7.05
CA ASP A 637 -19.45 -16.89 -7.30
C ASP A 637 -19.02 -18.23 -7.93
#